data_AF-A0A518LG09-F1
#
_entry.id   AF-A0A518LG09-F1
#
_cell.length_a   1.000
_cell.length_b   1.000
_cell.length_c   1.000
_cell.angle_alpha   90.00
_cell.angle_beta   90.00
_cell.angle_gamma   90.00
#
_symmetry.space_group_name_H-M   'P 1'
#
loop_
_entity.id
_entity.type
_entity.pdbx_description
1 polymer ?
#
loop_
_entity_poly.entity_id
_entity_poly.type
_entity_poly.pdbx_seq_one_letter_code
_entity_poly.pdbx_strand_id
1 'polypeptide(L)'
;MFRTPYPRPEQFLDPGELVAEYLNAVLETPNTQLSWRHFREVFSAEWPGTMYQKQVYFLPLAINYIFEQRENYGEFFLGVVDFISMHSEQLSRDGLLGPTKKCVFDCLRKWTKSFEVVHYDKEACQDRGWGLEYNDIVSNCYSVIEILVQFAEKKTHGDWVDEFVEDLVKSPDDPLKSAWVLEIASQYPPTLRRRRPHLTKVLYDDSLLKLHAQRVLNRFVKNSPSPTYWTDVFNRLGI
;
A
#
# COMPACT_ATOMS: atom_id res chain seq x y z
N MET A 1 -6.66 -8.36 14.72
CA MET A 1 -5.64 -7.34 15.05
C MET A 1 -4.69 -7.93 16.08
N PHE A 2 -3.38 -7.75 15.95
CA PHE A 2 -2.41 -8.22 16.96
C PHE A 2 -2.35 -7.25 18.14
N ARG A 3 -1.87 -7.72 19.30
CA ARG A 3 -1.67 -6.90 20.50
C ARG A 3 -0.18 -6.64 20.69
N THR A 4 0.15 -5.45 21.14
CA THR A 4 1.51 -5.13 21.59
C THR A 4 1.68 -5.52 23.07
N PRO A 5 2.91 -5.76 23.53
CA PRO A 5 3.19 -6.00 24.95
C PRO A 5 3.18 -4.70 25.78
N TYR A 6 3.08 -3.54 25.13
CA TYR A 6 3.14 -2.24 25.77
C TYR A 6 1.75 -1.72 26.10
N PRO A 7 1.56 -1.08 27.27
CA PRO A 7 0.31 -0.41 27.59
C PRO A 7 0.11 0.82 26.70
N ARG A 8 -1.10 1.38 26.73
CA ARG A 8 -1.37 2.68 26.12
C ARG A 8 -0.43 3.72 26.74
N PRO A 9 0.29 4.54 25.95
CA PRO A 9 1.11 5.60 26.49
C PRO A 9 0.28 6.59 27.32
N GLU A 10 0.85 7.07 28.42
CA GLU A 10 0.26 8.14 29.25
C GLU A 10 0.87 9.52 28.94
N GLN A 11 2.03 9.55 28.29
CA GLN A 11 2.76 10.76 27.91
C GLN A 11 3.70 10.46 26.75
N PHE A 12 4.05 11.44 25.93
CA PHE A 12 5.20 11.40 25.01
C PHE A 12 6.38 12.16 25.63
N LEU A 13 7.62 11.72 25.39
CA LEU A 13 8.79 12.43 25.95
C LEU A 13 9.17 13.58 25.03
N ASP A 14 9.33 14.77 25.61
CA ASP A 14 9.92 15.96 24.98
C ASP A 14 9.47 16.21 23.53
N PRO A 15 8.16 16.42 23.29
CA PRO A 15 7.63 16.52 21.93
C PRO A 15 7.97 17.85 21.21
N GLY A 16 8.63 18.79 21.90
CA GLY A 16 8.68 20.20 21.49
C GLY A 16 7.33 20.90 21.61
N GLU A 17 7.34 22.22 21.85
CA GLU A 17 6.11 22.99 22.11
C GLU A 17 5.13 22.96 20.93
N LEU A 18 5.62 22.89 19.70
CA LEU A 18 4.81 22.94 18.47
C LEU A 18 3.95 21.69 18.23
N VAL A 19 4.31 20.55 18.84
CA VAL A 19 3.64 19.26 18.57
C VAL A 19 3.02 18.65 19.84
N ALA A 20 3.27 19.25 21.01
CA ALA A 20 2.73 18.81 22.29
C ALA A 20 1.19 18.77 22.30
N GLU A 21 0.53 19.79 21.75
CA GLU A 21 -0.94 19.88 21.69
C GLU A 21 -1.53 18.68 20.91
N TYR A 22 -0.97 18.37 19.74
CA TYR A 22 -1.45 17.29 18.90
C TYR A 22 -1.23 15.92 19.52
N LEU A 23 -0.07 15.69 20.16
CA LEU A 23 0.20 14.44 20.83
C LEU A 23 -0.64 14.26 22.10
N ASN A 24 -0.91 15.32 22.85
CA ASN A 24 -1.86 15.26 23.96
C ASN A 24 -3.26 14.88 23.47
N ALA A 25 -3.70 15.42 22.34
CA ALA A 25 -4.96 15.00 21.72
C ALA A 25 -4.98 13.50 21.37
N VAL A 26 -3.85 12.91 20.91
CA VAL A 26 -3.74 11.46 20.71
C VAL A 26 -3.95 10.69 22.03
N LEU A 27 -3.32 11.15 23.12
CA LEU A 27 -3.39 10.51 24.43
C LEU A 27 -4.77 10.59 25.08
N GLU A 28 -5.50 11.68 24.86
CA GLU A 28 -6.86 11.90 25.36
C GLU A 28 -7.92 11.17 24.52
N THR A 29 -7.66 10.94 23.23
CA THR A 29 -8.63 10.34 22.31
C THR A 29 -8.75 8.82 22.46
N PRO A 30 -9.92 8.26 22.79
CA PRO A 30 -10.11 6.80 22.89
C PRO A 30 -9.67 6.06 21.63
N ASN A 31 -9.10 4.85 21.76
CA ASN A 31 -8.60 4.06 20.62
C ASN A 31 -9.60 3.97 19.44
N THR A 32 -10.90 3.85 19.75
CA THR A 32 -11.98 3.71 18.76
C THR A 32 -12.33 5.00 18.01
N GLN A 33 -11.87 6.14 18.52
CA GLN A 33 -12.12 7.47 17.97
C GLN A 33 -10.87 8.08 17.29
N LEU A 34 -9.73 7.38 17.34
CA LEU A 34 -8.52 7.81 16.63
C LEU A 34 -8.80 7.90 15.12
N SER A 35 -8.32 8.98 14.53
CA SER A 35 -8.47 9.32 13.12
C SER A 35 -7.13 9.35 12.41
N TRP A 36 -7.15 9.50 11.07
CA TRP A 36 -5.94 9.60 10.27
C TRP A 36 -4.99 10.70 10.77
N ARG A 37 -5.51 11.84 11.27
CA ARG A 37 -4.69 12.94 11.82
C ARG A 37 -3.86 12.46 12.99
N HIS A 38 -4.49 11.79 13.95
CA HIS A 38 -3.82 11.24 15.12
C HIS A 38 -2.69 10.27 14.72
N PHE A 39 -2.94 9.38 13.76
CA PHE A 39 -1.91 8.46 13.28
C PHE A 39 -0.77 9.18 12.53
N ARG A 40 -1.09 10.22 11.75
CA ARG A 40 -0.06 11.05 11.10
C ARG A 40 0.90 11.67 12.11
N GLU A 41 0.37 12.20 13.21
CA GLU A 41 1.22 12.79 14.25
C GLU A 41 2.05 11.72 14.98
N VAL A 42 1.50 10.53 15.23
CA VAL A 42 2.25 9.43 15.86
C VAL A 42 3.40 8.92 14.97
N PHE A 43 3.19 8.87 13.66
CA PHE A 43 4.11 8.24 12.70
C PHE A 43 4.88 9.23 11.81
N SER A 44 4.87 10.54 12.11
CA SER A 44 5.68 11.53 11.38
C SER A 44 7.18 11.33 11.65
N ALA A 45 8.02 11.57 10.63
CA ALA A 45 9.43 11.19 10.62
C ALA A 45 10.35 12.04 11.52
N GLU A 46 9.82 13.03 12.24
CA GLU A 46 10.62 14.08 12.88
C GLU A 46 10.80 13.91 14.40
N TRP A 47 10.40 12.76 14.97
CA TRP A 47 10.53 12.55 16.40
C TRP A 47 11.98 12.23 16.81
N PRO A 48 12.64 13.06 17.64
CA PRO A 48 13.96 12.76 18.15
C PRO A 48 13.91 11.53 19.06
N GLY A 49 14.30 10.37 18.53
CA GLY A 49 14.83 9.22 19.28
C GLY A 49 14.04 8.68 20.47
N THR A 50 12.75 9.00 20.64
CA THR A 50 11.99 8.58 21.82
C THR A 50 10.92 7.55 21.47
N MET A 51 11.08 6.39 22.12
CA MET A 51 10.00 5.51 22.54
C MET A 51 9.30 4.72 21.43
N TYR A 52 10.06 3.88 20.71
CA TYR A 52 9.51 2.73 19.96
C TYR A 52 8.32 2.06 20.68
N GLN A 53 8.42 1.84 22.00
CA GLN A 53 7.37 1.24 22.84
C GLN A 53 6.05 2.03 22.83
N LYS A 54 6.11 3.37 22.74
CA LYS A 54 4.94 4.24 22.70
C LYS A 54 4.32 4.27 21.31
N GLN A 55 5.14 4.40 20.27
CA GLN A 55 4.64 4.40 18.89
C GLN A 55 4.09 3.03 18.47
N VAL A 56 4.79 1.94 18.82
CA VAL A 56 4.39 0.59 18.43
C VAL A 56 3.02 0.20 18.98
N TYR A 57 2.61 0.72 20.15
CA TYR A 57 1.26 0.54 20.68
C TYR A 57 0.17 0.92 19.66
N PHE A 58 0.39 2.01 18.91
CA PHE A 58 -0.57 2.50 17.91
C PHE A 58 -0.46 1.79 16.56
N LEU A 59 0.60 1.01 16.30
CA LEU A 59 0.80 0.30 15.03
C LEU A 59 -0.38 -0.61 14.63
N PRO A 60 -0.89 -1.52 15.49
CA PRO A 60 -2.04 -2.34 15.11
C PRO A 60 -3.31 -1.51 14.84
N LEU A 61 -3.51 -0.40 15.57
CA LEU A 61 -4.65 0.49 15.39
C LEU A 61 -4.56 1.24 14.05
N ALA A 62 -3.37 1.74 13.71
CA ALA A 62 -3.08 2.41 12.45
C ALA A 62 -3.30 1.47 11.25
N ILE A 63 -2.74 0.25 11.31
CA ILE A 63 -2.95 -0.75 10.25
C ILE A 63 -4.42 -1.12 10.12
N ASN A 64 -5.17 -1.21 11.22
CA ASN A 64 -6.61 -1.45 11.14
C ASN A 64 -7.36 -0.28 10.50
N TYR A 65 -7.00 0.96 10.82
CA TYR A 65 -7.57 2.15 10.19
C TYR A 65 -7.33 2.12 8.66
N ILE A 66 -6.11 1.77 8.24
CA ILE A 66 -5.74 1.56 6.83
C ILE A 66 -6.57 0.42 6.22
N PHE A 67 -6.67 -0.72 6.91
CA PHE A 67 -7.41 -1.90 6.46
C PHE A 67 -8.89 -1.59 6.24
N GLU A 68 -9.51 -0.81 7.12
CA GLU A 68 -10.89 -0.34 7.00
C GLU A 68 -11.10 0.67 5.86
N GLN A 69 -10.04 1.10 5.17
CA GLN A 69 -10.07 2.05 4.06
C GLN A 69 -10.80 3.37 4.42
N ARG A 70 -10.64 3.84 5.65
CA ARG A 70 -11.16 5.16 6.03
C ARG A 70 -10.40 6.23 5.26
N GLU A 71 -11.09 7.32 4.90
CA GLU A 71 -10.54 8.42 4.10
C GLU A 71 -9.16 8.90 4.60
N ASN A 72 -8.32 9.34 3.65
CA ASN A 72 -7.02 9.99 3.88
C ASN A 72 -5.92 9.15 4.55
N TYR A 73 -5.99 7.82 4.52
CA TYR A 73 -4.91 6.99 5.09
C TYR A 73 -3.54 7.20 4.40
N GLY A 74 -3.53 7.61 3.12
CA GLY A 74 -2.30 7.91 2.39
C GLY A 74 -1.43 8.96 3.09
N GLU A 75 -2.03 9.89 3.84
CA GLU A 75 -1.30 10.96 4.54
C GLU A 75 -0.38 10.46 5.66
N PHE A 76 -0.67 9.32 6.28
CA PHE A 76 0.16 8.79 7.37
C PHE A 76 0.78 7.43 7.07
N PHE A 77 0.31 6.75 6.02
CA PHE A 77 0.77 5.42 5.67
C PHE A 77 2.29 5.35 5.45
N LEU A 78 2.87 6.37 4.80
CA LEU A 78 4.31 6.48 4.60
C LEU A 78 5.08 6.43 5.91
N GLY A 79 4.61 7.18 6.92
CA GLY A 79 5.16 7.17 8.27
C GLY A 79 5.09 5.79 8.94
N VAL A 80 4.02 5.03 8.70
CA VAL A 80 3.90 3.65 9.20
C VAL A 80 4.93 2.73 8.54
N VAL A 81 5.13 2.82 7.22
CA VAL A 81 6.17 2.03 6.53
C VAL A 81 7.56 2.40 7.03
N ASP A 82 7.84 3.70 7.16
CA ASP A 82 9.10 4.21 7.69
C ASP A 82 9.37 3.67 9.10
N PHE A 83 8.37 3.73 9.98
CA PHE A 83 8.44 3.15 11.32
C PHE A 83 8.76 1.65 11.29
N ILE A 84 8.03 0.87 10.48
CA ILE A 84 8.24 -0.58 10.35
C ILE A 84 9.66 -0.88 9.84
N SER A 85 10.15 -0.09 8.88
CA SER A 85 11.51 -0.24 8.34
C SER A 85 12.59 0.16 9.32
N MET A 86 12.42 1.27 10.04
CA MET A 86 13.38 1.80 11.01
C MET A 86 13.49 0.89 12.25
N HIS A 87 12.38 0.32 12.69
CA HIS A 87 12.30 -0.48 13.92
C HIS A 87 12.18 -2.00 13.66
N SER A 88 12.53 -2.48 12.47
CA SER A 88 12.43 -3.90 12.07
C SER A 88 13.01 -4.87 13.11
N GLU A 89 14.21 -4.59 13.61
CA GLU A 89 14.87 -5.45 14.60
C GLU A 89 14.16 -5.46 15.96
N GLN A 90 13.62 -4.31 16.39
CA GLN A 90 12.84 -4.22 17.63
C GLN A 90 11.49 -4.92 17.50
N LEU A 91 10.80 -4.73 16.38
CA LEU A 91 9.57 -5.46 16.04
C LEU A 91 9.81 -6.98 16.02
N SER A 92 10.96 -7.42 15.50
CA SER A 92 11.34 -8.84 15.48
C SER A 92 11.56 -9.37 16.89
N ARG A 93 12.33 -8.65 17.73
CA ARG A 93 12.59 -9.02 19.13
C ARG A 93 11.31 -9.13 19.97
N ASP A 94 10.33 -8.27 19.71
CA ASP A 94 9.03 -8.31 20.40
C ASP A 94 8.04 -9.32 19.79
N GLY A 95 8.43 -10.05 18.74
CA GLY A 95 7.54 -10.98 18.04
C GLY A 95 6.42 -10.30 17.25
N LEU A 96 6.56 -9.00 16.94
CA LEU A 96 5.56 -8.17 16.27
C LEU A 96 5.77 -8.05 14.76
N LEU A 97 6.97 -8.33 14.25
CA LEU A 97 7.27 -8.16 12.82
C LEU A 97 6.43 -9.08 11.92
N GLY A 98 6.32 -10.37 12.28
CA GLY A 98 5.51 -11.34 11.55
C GLY A 98 4.01 -10.98 11.52
N PRO A 99 3.37 -10.71 12.67
CA PRO A 99 2.00 -10.19 12.72
C PRO A 99 1.79 -8.90 11.93
N THR A 100 2.76 -7.98 11.98
CA THR A 100 2.73 -6.72 11.21
C THR A 100 2.73 -7.01 9.71
N LYS A 101 3.67 -7.83 9.22
CA LYS A 101 3.72 -8.28 7.82
C LYS A 101 2.40 -8.90 7.39
N LYS A 102 1.86 -9.81 8.21
CA LYS A 102 0.57 -10.45 7.94
C LYS A 102 -0.55 -9.43 7.79
N CYS A 103 -0.64 -8.44 8.67
CA CYS A 103 -1.69 -7.41 8.56
C CYS A 103 -1.53 -6.52 7.33
N VAL A 104 -0.29 -6.14 6.97
CA VAL A 104 -0.03 -5.42 5.70
C VAL A 104 -0.47 -6.26 4.50
N PHE A 105 -0.17 -7.56 4.50
CA PHE A 105 -0.60 -8.48 3.44
C PHE A 105 -2.12 -8.64 3.41
N ASP A 106 -2.78 -8.67 4.57
CA ASP A 106 -4.23 -8.73 4.65
C ASP A 106 -4.86 -7.45 4.05
N CYS A 107 -4.25 -6.27 4.24
CA CYS A 107 -4.66 -5.03 3.54
C CYS A 107 -4.51 -5.17 2.02
N LEU A 108 -3.31 -5.54 1.55
CA LEU A 108 -3.03 -5.68 0.12
C LEU A 108 -3.98 -6.70 -0.53
N ARG A 109 -4.14 -7.88 0.07
CA ARG A 109 -5.07 -8.92 -0.40
C ARG A 109 -6.52 -8.45 -0.39
N LYS A 110 -6.94 -7.68 0.62
CA LYS A 110 -8.30 -7.11 0.63
C LYS A 110 -8.50 -6.19 -0.57
N TRP A 111 -7.53 -5.32 -0.84
CA TRP A 111 -7.63 -4.33 -1.92
C TRP A 111 -7.53 -4.98 -3.31
N THR A 112 -6.79 -6.08 -3.42
CA THR A 112 -6.66 -6.83 -4.68
C THR A 112 -7.71 -7.92 -4.89
N LYS A 113 -8.73 -8.03 -4.03
CA LYS A 113 -9.88 -8.94 -4.21
C LYS A 113 -10.86 -8.50 -5.30
N SER A 114 -10.79 -7.26 -5.73
CA SER A 114 -11.60 -6.71 -6.82
C SER A 114 -10.70 -5.97 -7.80
N PHE A 115 -11.18 -5.81 -9.03
CA PHE A 115 -10.51 -5.03 -10.06
C PHE A 115 -11.58 -4.17 -10.75
N GLU A 116 -11.82 -2.99 -10.18
CA GLU A 116 -12.85 -2.05 -10.63
C GLU A 116 -12.17 -0.88 -11.31
N VAL A 117 -12.43 -0.68 -12.60
CA VAL A 117 -11.96 0.47 -13.35
C VAL A 117 -12.98 1.59 -13.19
N VAL A 118 -12.54 2.73 -12.65
CA VAL A 118 -13.33 3.95 -12.51
C VAL A 118 -13.01 4.86 -13.68
N HIS A 119 -14.03 5.17 -14.47
CA HIS A 119 -13.95 6.02 -15.64
C HIS A 119 -14.24 7.47 -15.25
N TYR A 120 -13.27 8.35 -15.47
CA TYR A 120 -13.42 9.79 -15.29
C TYR A 120 -13.56 10.42 -16.66
N ASP A 121 -14.70 11.04 -16.90
CA ASP A 121 -14.91 11.90 -18.06
C ASP A 121 -14.27 13.28 -17.84
N LYS A 122 -14.50 14.18 -18.80
CA LYS A 122 -13.92 15.53 -18.79
C LYS A 122 -14.34 16.34 -17.58
N GLU A 123 -15.60 16.25 -17.17
CA GLU A 123 -16.13 16.98 -16.01
C GLU A 123 -15.51 16.43 -14.73
N ALA A 124 -15.52 15.10 -14.57
CA ALA A 124 -14.94 14.44 -13.41
C ALA A 124 -13.41 14.68 -13.28
N CYS A 125 -12.68 14.76 -14.41
CA CYS A 125 -11.26 15.11 -14.41
C CYS A 125 -11.02 16.58 -14.05
N GLN A 126 -11.90 17.50 -14.46
CA GLN A 126 -11.83 18.92 -14.13
C GLN A 126 -12.10 19.17 -12.64
N ASP A 127 -13.10 18.52 -12.06
CA ASP A 127 -13.41 18.59 -10.63
C ASP A 127 -12.25 18.12 -9.75
N ARG A 128 -11.44 17.19 -10.27
CA ARG A 128 -10.22 16.70 -9.62
C ARG A 128 -9.00 17.59 -9.86
N GLY A 129 -9.09 18.59 -10.72
CA GLY A 129 -7.99 19.50 -11.07
C GLY A 129 -6.89 18.85 -11.91
N TRP A 130 -7.16 17.74 -12.60
CA TRP A 130 -6.13 17.00 -13.35
C TRP A 130 -5.78 17.62 -14.70
N GLY A 131 -6.67 18.44 -15.27
CA GLY A 131 -6.47 19.01 -16.60
C GLY A 131 -6.50 17.98 -17.74
N LEU A 132 -7.08 16.81 -17.49
CA LEU A 132 -7.27 15.73 -18.46
C LEU A 132 -8.69 15.76 -19.03
N GLU A 133 -8.88 15.25 -20.25
CA GLU A 133 -10.23 15.08 -20.83
C GLU A 133 -10.87 13.75 -20.45
N TYR A 134 -10.07 12.71 -20.25
CA TYR A 134 -10.52 11.39 -19.80
C TYR A 134 -9.41 10.73 -19.01
N ASN A 135 -9.77 9.93 -18.00
CA ASN A 135 -8.82 9.12 -17.27
C ASN A 135 -9.50 7.87 -16.71
N ASP A 136 -8.83 6.73 -16.79
CA ASP A 136 -9.30 5.48 -16.22
C ASP A 136 -8.36 5.07 -15.08
N ILE A 137 -8.91 4.80 -13.89
CA ILE A 137 -8.12 4.42 -12.73
C ILE A 137 -8.72 3.17 -12.10
N VAL A 138 -7.89 2.19 -11.78
CA VAL A 138 -8.31 1.04 -10.98
C VAL A 138 -8.45 1.45 -9.52
N SER A 139 -9.61 1.13 -8.93
CA SER A 139 -9.89 1.35 -7.52
C SER A 139 -8.81 0.71 -6.65
N ASN A 140 -8.31 1.47 -5.66
CA ASN A 140 -7.18 1.12 -4.78
C ASN A 140 -5.81 0.94 -5.46
N CYS A 141 -5.68 1.15 -6.77
CA CYS A 141 -4.40 0.97 -7.47
C CYS A 141 -3.30 1.85 -6.86
N TYR A 142 -3.55 3.15 -6.72
CA TYR A 142 -2.59 4.08 -6.12
C TYR A 142 -2.04 3.55 -4.80
N SER A 143 -2.93 3.10 -3.93
CA SER A 143 -2.55 2.60 -2.61
C SER A 143 -1.74 1.31 -2.68
N VAL A 144 -2.19 0.33 -3.47
CA VAL A 144 -1.44 -0.92 -3.66
C VAL A 144 -0.04 -0.62 -4.20
N ILE A 145 0.08 0.20 -5.24
CA ILE A 145 1.38 0.56 -5.83
C ILE A 145 2.24 1.32 -4.84
N GLU A 146 1.70 2.31 -4.14
CA GLU A 146 2.43 3.10 -3.15
C GLU A 146 2.99 2.18 -2.04
N ILE A 147 2.19 1.27 -1.48
CA ILE A 147 2.69 0.28 -0.49
C ILE A 147 3.88 -0.51 -1.05
N LEU A 148 3.73 -1.06 -2.26
CA LEU A 148 4.76 -1.89 -2.87
C LEU A 148 6.03 -1.09 -3.16
N VAL A 149 5.90 0.13 -3.66
CA VAL A 149 7.03 1.05 -3.92
C VAL A 149 7.75 1.36 -2.62
N GLN A 150 7.03 1.76 -1.58
CA GLN A 150 7.62 2.14 -0.31
C GLN A 150 8.37 0.97 0.32
N PHE A 151 7.79 -0.24 0.39
CA PHE A 151 8.54 -1.40 0.89
C PHE A 151 9.69 -1.81 -0.02
N ALA A 152 9.55 -1.68 -1.34
CA ALA A 152 10.62 -2.02 -2.28
C ALA A 152 11.82 -1.08 -2.17
N GLU A 153 11.61 0.20 -1.85
CA GLU A 153 12.66 1.17 -1.60
C GLU A 153 13.50 0.85 -0.37
N LYS A 154 12.89 0.22 0.64
CA LYS A 154 13.54 -0.11 1.91
C LYS A 154 14.32 -1.41 1.79
N LYS A 155 15.61 -1.38 2.13
CA LYS A 155 16.47 -2.57 2.06
C LYS A 155 15.96 -3.73 2.92
N THR A 156 15.39 -3.42 4.09
CA THR A 156 14.98 -4.39 5.12
C THR A 156 13.76 -5.24 4.75
N HIS A 157 12.84 -4.75 3.92
CA HIS A 157 11.51 -5.36 3.75
C HIS A 157 11.08 -5.56 2.30
N GLY A 158 11.96 -5.40 1.33
CA GLY A 158 11.53 -5.58 -0.06
C GLY A 158 11.26 -7.02 -0.46
N ASP A 159 11.68 -8.00 0.34
CA ASP A 159 11.23 -9.39 0.22
C ASP A 159 9.71 -9.53 0.42
N TRP A 160 9.08 -8.59 1.15
CA TRP A 160 7.62 -8.56 1.33
C TRP A 160 6.91 -8.24 0.00
N VAL A 161 7.51 -7.38 -0.81
CA VAL A 161 7.00 -7.03 -2.15
C VAL A 161 7.12 -8.22 -3.08
N ASP A 162 8.29 -8.88 -3.06
CA ASP A 162 8.55 -10.08 -3.85
C ASP A 162 7.54 -11.18 -3.51
N GLU A 163 7.32 -11.47 -2.22
CA GLU A 163 6.38 -12.50 -1.77
C GLU A 163 4.93 -12.18 -2.17
N PHE A 164 4.48 -10.92 -2.03
CA PHE A 164 3.13 -10.54 -2.42
C PHE A 164 2.91 -10.67 -3.93
N VAL A 165 3.85 -10.18 -4.75
CA VAL A 165 3.73 -10.25 -6.21
C VAL A 165 3.82 -11.70 -6.70
N GLU A 166 4.66 -12.52 -6.07
CA GLU A 166 4.67 -13.96 -6.34
C GLU A 166 3.33 -14.64 -6.05
N ASP A 167 2.62 -14.26 -4.97
CA ASP A 167 1.29 -14.80 -4.67
C ASP A 167 0.25 -14.44 -5.75
N LEU A 168 0.38 -13.25 -6.37
CA LEU A 168 -0.46 -12.87 -7.50
C LEU A 168 -0.13 -13.70 -8.74
N VAL A 169 1.16 -13.86 -9.05
CA VAL A 169 1.64 -14.58 -10.25
C VAL A 169 1.37 -16.09 -10.19
N LYS A 170 1.52 -16.70 -9.01
CA LYS A 170 1.36 -18.16 -8.79
C LYS A 170 -0.11 -18.63 -8.81
N SER A 171 -1.06 -17.74 -9.11
CA SER A 171 -2.49 -18.07 -9.18
C SER A 171 -2.97 -18.08 -10.64
N PRO A 172 -2.59 -19.10 -11.44
CA PRO A 172 -2.76 -19.10 -12.89
C PRO A 172 -4.22 -19.05 -13.35
N ASP A 173 -5.15 -19.52 -12.52
CA ASP A 173 -6.59 -19.59 -12.86
C ASP A 173 -7.39 -18.39 -12.36
N ASP A 174 -6.73 -17.43 -11.70
CA ASP A 174 -7.38 -16.24 -11.16
C ASP A 174 -7.18 -15.04 -12.12
N PRO A 175 -8.23 -14.66 -12.88
CA PRO A 175 -8.15 -13.53 -13.78
C PRO A 175 -8.01 -12.21 -13.02
N LEU A 176 -8.53 -12.08 -11.79
CA LEU A 176 -8.38 -10.85 -10.98
C LEU A 176 -6.93 -10.65 -10.56
N LYS A 177 -6.27 -11.71 -10.09
CA LYS A 177 -4.84 -11.64 -9.79
C LYS A 177 -4.01 -11.35 -11.04
N SER A 178 -4.38 -11.94 -12.19
CA SER A 178 -3.73 -11.63 -13.48
C SER A 178 -3.89 -10.15 -13.87
N ALA A 179 -5.07 -9.58 -13.66
CA ALA A 179 -5.36 -8.16 -13.83
C ALA A 179 -4.45 -7.29 -12.94
N TRP A 180 -4.32 -7.63 -11.65
CA TRP A 180 -3.41 -6.92 -10.74
C TRP A 180 -1.93 -7.06 -11.12
N VAL A 181 -1.49 -8.21 -11.65
CA VAL A 181 -0.11 -8.36 -12.16
C VAL A 181 0.16 -7.37 -13.30
N LEU A 182 -0.76 -7.26 -14.25
CA LEU A 182 -0.64 -6.30 -15.37
C LEU A 182 -0.64 -4.86 -14.86
N GLU A 183 -1.53 -4.54 -13.91
CA GLU A 183 -1.62 -3.21 -13.33
C GLU A 183 -0.33 -2.82 -12.63
N ILE A 184 0.19 -3.69 -11.76
CA ILE A 184 1.47 -3.49 -11.09
C ILE A 184 2.59 -3.35 -12.12
N ALA A 185 2.68 -4.22 -13.13
CA ALA A 185 3.70 -4.12 -14.17
C ALA A 185 3.66 -2.81 -14.98
N SER A 186 2.49 -2.20 -15.12
CA SER A 186 2.32 -0.92 -15.83
C SER A 186 2.75 0.29 -15.00
N GLN A 187 2.46 0.28 -13.69
CA GLN A 187 2.70 1.42 -12.79
C GLN A 187 4.03 1.32 -12.02
N TYR A 188 4.66 0.15 -11.95
CA TYR A 188 5.83 -0.06 -11.10
C TYR A 188 7.03 0.79 -11.58
N PRO A 189 7.62 1.65 -10.71
CA PRO A 189 8.62 2.62 -11.12
C PRO A 189 9.88 1.98 -11.74
N PRO A 190 10.35 2.46 -12.91
CA PRO A 190 11.58 1.96 -13.53
C PRO A 190 12.83 2.11 -12.65
N THR A 191 12.84 3.09 -11.75
CA THR A 191 13.94 3.35 -10.81
C THR A 191 14.18 2.19 -9.83
N LEU A 192 13.14 1.41 -9.52
CA LEU A 192 13.24 0.26 -8.62
C LEU A 192 13.76 -1.00 -9.30
N ARG A 193 13.87 -1.01 -10.64
CA ARG A 193 14.29 -2.21 -11.39
C ARG A 193 15.66 -2.74 -10.97
N ARG A 194 16.61 -1.83 -10.78
CA ARG A 194 17.98 -2.18 -10.34
C ARG A 194 18.03 -2.65 -8.89
N ARG A 195 17.11 -2.16 -8.05
CA ARG A 195 17.06 -2.51 -6.62
C ARG A 195 16.38 -3.86 -6.38
N ARG A 196 15.47 -4.27 -7.27
CA ARG A 196 14.67 -5.50 -7.19
C ARG A 196 14.77 -6.30 -8.50
N PRO A 197 15.89 -6.97 -8.77
CA PRO A 197 16.09 -7.71 -10.03
C PRO A 197 15.11 -8.88 -10.17
N HIS A 198 14.74 -9.54 -9.06
CA HIS A 198 13.76 -10.62 -9.06
C HIS A 198 12.38 -10.12 -9.50
N LEU A 199 11.87 -9.10 -8.83
CA LEU A 199 10.58 -8.48 -9.19
C LEU A 199 10.59 -7.92 -10.62
N THR A 200 11.72 -7.34 -11.06
CA THR A 200 11.87 -6.88 -12.44
C THR A 200 11.74 -8.01 -13.43
N LYS A 201 12.37 -9.16 -13.15
CA LYS A 201 12.22 -10.34 -14.00
C LYS A 201 10.75 -10.75 -14.10
N VAL A 202 10.01 -10.73 -13.00
CA VAL A 202 8.60 -11.13 -12.99
C VAL A 202 7.70 -10.11 -13.70
N LEU A 203 7.80 -8.82 -13.37
CA LEU A 203 6.93 -7.76 -13.88
C LEU A 203 7.28 -7.30 -15.30
N TYR A 204 8.39 -7.75 -15.88
CA TYR A 204 8.82 -7.42 -17.24
C TYR A 204 9.19 -8.67 -18.07
N ASP A 205 8.77 -9.86 -17.67
CA ASP A 205 8.83 -11.04 -18.53
C ASP A 205 7.65 -10.99 -19.51
N ASP A 206 7.93 -10.64 -20.76
CA ASP A 206 6.92 -10.52 -21.82
C ASP A 206 6.10 -11.79 -22.01
N SER A 207 6.69 -12.97 -21.84
CA SER A 207 5.97 -14.25 -21.99
C SER A 207 4.98 -14.45 -20.86
N LEU A 208 5.40 -14.13 -19.63
CA LEU A 208 4.54 -14.17 -18.45
C LEU A 208 3.42 -13.12 -18.54
N LEU A 209 3.74 -11.88 -18.91
CA LEU A 209 2.75 -10.81 -19.05
C LEU A 209 1.74 -11.11 -20.16
N LYS A 210 2.18 -11.68 -21.30
CA LYS A 210 1.27 -12.15 -22.36
C LYS A 210 0.29 -13.19 -21.85
N LEU A 211 0.76 -14.14 -21.05
CA LEU A 211 -0.09 -15.16 -20.44
C LEU A 211 -1.16 -14.54 -19.53
N HIS A 212 -0.78 -13.57 -18.68
CA HIS A 212 -1.74 -12.85 -17.84
C HIS A 212 -2.71 -11.98 -18.65
N ALA A 213 -2.24 -11.29 -19.70
CA ALA A 213 -3.06 -10.50 -20.61
C ALA A 213 -4.12 -11.35 -21.31
N GLN A 214 -3.77 -12.53 -21.82
CA GLN A 214 -4.72 -13.43 -22.46
C GLN A 214 -5.84 -13.87 -21.50
N ARG A 215 -5.51 -14.13 -20.23
CA ARG A 215 -6.49 -14.52 -19.20
C ARG A 215 -7.49 -13.41 -18.93
N VAL A 216 -6.98 -12.18 -18.84
CA VAL A 216 -7.80 -10.98 -18.66
C VAL A 216 -8.70 -10.75 -19.87
N LEU A 217 -8.16 -10.81 -21.09
CA LEU A 217 -8.93 -10.60 -22.32
C LEU A 217 -10.10 -11.60 -22.44
N ASN A 218 -9.83 -12.86 -22.11
CA ASN A 218 -10.84 -13.93 -22.16
C ASN A 218 -11.98 -13.74 -21.16
N ARG A 219 -11.77 -12.99 -20.05
CA ARG A 219 -12.71 -12.91 -18.92
C ARG A 219 -13.31 -11.52 -18.69
N PHE A 220 -12.47 -10.48 -18.64
CA PHE A 220 -12.85 -9.09 -18.34
C PHE A 220 -13.22 -8.31 -19.59
N VAL A 221 -12.35 -8.28 -20.61
CA VAL A 221 -12.54 -7.40 -21.76
C VAL A 221 -13.72 -7.83 -22.63
N LYS A 222 -13.96 -9.14 -22.75
CA LYS A 222 -15.14 -9.67 -23.47
C LYS A 222 -16.48 -9.17 -22.90
N ASN A 223 -16.50 -8.74 -21.63
CA ASN A 223 -17.71 -8.31 -20.91
C ASN A 223 -17.62 -6.86 -20.39
N SER A 224 -16.57 -6.10 -20.75
CA SER A 224 -16.34 -4.75 -20.23
C SER A 224 -16.88 -3.67 -21.17
N PRO A 225 -17.52 -2.62 -20.65
CA PRO A 225 -17.89 -1.44 -21.43
C PRO A 225 -16.69 -0.55 -21.81
N SER A 226 -15.53 -0.71 -21.16
CA SER A 226 -14.27 -0.05 -21.56
C SER A 226 -13.23 -1.09 -21.99
N PRO A 227 -13.15 -1.40 -23.31
CA PRO A 227 -12.17 -2.34 -23.84
C PRO A 227 -10.74 -1.78 -23.91
N THR A 228 -10.54 -0.50 -23.56
CA THR A 228 -9.31 0.25 -23.87
C THR A 228 -8.37 0.47 -22.68
N TYR A 229 -8.73 0.10 -21.45
CA TYR A 229 -7.96 0.42 -20.24
C TYR A 229 -6.47 0.04 -20.31
N TRP A 230 -6.14 -1.14 -20.86
CA TRP A 230 -4.76 -1.61 -21.01
C TRP A 230 -4.22 -1.52 -22.44
N THR A 231 -4.76 -0.64 -23.28
CA THR A 231 -4.33 -0.54 -24.68
C THR A 231 -2.82 -0.39 -24.82
N ASP A 232 -2.18 0.45 -23.99
CA ASP A 232 -0.73 0.63 -24.02
C ASP A 232 0.04 -0.62 -23.59
N VAL A 233 -0.46 -1.35 -22.58
CA VAL A 233 0.14 -2.60 -22.12
C VAL A 233 0.01 -3.68 -23.20
N PHE A 234 -1.16 -3.80 -23.83
CA PHE A 234 -1.40 -4.76 -24.90
C PHE A 234 -0.58 -4.43 -26.16
N ASN A 235 -0.54 -3.16 -26.57
CA ASN A 235 0.31 -2.69 -27.66
C ASN A 235 1.78 -3.01 -27.42
N ARG A 236 2.29 -2.76 -26.21
CA ARG A 236 3.67 -3.12 -25.83
C ARG A 236 3.93 -4.62 -25.95
N LEU A 237 2.95 -5.44 -25.60
CA LEU A 237 3.05 -6.91 -25.68
C LEU A 237 2.78 -7.44 -27.09
N GLY A 238 2.28 -6.62 -28.02
CA GLY A 238 1.88 -7.06 -29.36
C GLY A 238 0.67 -8.00 -29.33
N ILE A 239 -0.30 -7.71 -28.45
CA ILE A 239 -1.61 -8.39 -28.35
C ILE A 239 -2.69 -7.51 -28.97
#